data_AF-A0A5C6A2C7-F1
#
_entry.id   AF-A0A5C6A2C7-F1
#
_cell.length_a   1.000
_cell.length_b   1.000
_cell.length_c   1.000
_cell.angle_alpha   90.00
_cell.angle_beta   90.00
_cell.angle_gamma   90.00
#
_symmetry.space_group_name_H-M   'P 1'
#
loop_
_entity.id
_entity.type
_entity.pdbx_description
1 polymer ?
#
loop_
_entity_poly.entity_id
_entity_poly.type
_entity_poly.pdbx_seq_one_letter_code
_entity_poly.pdbx_strand_id
1 'polypeptide(L)'
;MPSGPHLGELFLPYEGRLRASLIRESSGRHAMPNATPNNRYGFSLMELLAVVTILGILAAIIVPRVISSSDTAKDRTCVYNCGHIHSAVERYRNANGVWPSADLNELDVLAYFPDGIPACPVSGAAYTIDVTGDRYRVVGHTDGNH
;
A
#
# COMPACT_ATOMS: atom_id res chain seq x y z
N MET A 1 -61.19 -40.08 -3.28
CA MET A 1 -62.61 -40.48 -3.46
C MET A 1 -63.49 -39.33 -3.00
N PRO A 2 -64.54 -39.00 -3.78
CA PRO A 2 -65.38 -37.81 -3.67
C PRO A 2 -66.75 -38.10 -3.01
N SER A 3 -67.42 -37.07 -2.49
CA SER A 3 -68.85 -37.07 -2.12
C SER A 3 -69.18 -35.68 -1.58
N GLY A 4 -70.13 -34.88 -2.07
CA GLY A 4 -71.25 -35.11 -2.98
C GLY A 4 -72.00 -33.76 -3.11
N PRO A 5 -73.30 -33.75 -3.43
CA PRO A 5 -73.76 -33.09 -4.65
C PRO A 5 -74.88 -32.03 -4.46
N HIS A 6 -75.15 -31.34 -5.58
CA HIS A 6 -76.45 -30.89 -6.09
C HIS A 6 -77.57 -30.48 -5.11
N LEU A 7 -77.85 -29.17 -5.10
CA LEU A 7 -79.20 -28.59 -5.13
C LEU A 7 -79.04 -27.36 -6.04
N GLY A 8 -79.82 -27.14 -7.09
CA GLY A 8 -81.24 -27.36 -7.27
C GLY A 8 -81.73 -26.08 -7.93
N GLU A 9 -82.32 -26.19 -9.10
CA GLU A 9 -82.72 -25.06 -9.93
C GLU A 9 -83.79 -24.20 -9.26
N LEU A 10 -83.70 -22.89 -9.45
CA LEU A 10 -84.87 -22.03 -9.44
C LEU A 10 -84.69 -20.86 -10.42
N PHE A 11 -85.09 -21.13 -11.64
CA PHE A 11 -85.99 -20.30 -12.44
C PHE A 11 -86.33 -18.92 -11.85
N LEU A 12 -85.85 -17.84 -12.46
CA LEU A 12 -86.68 -16.67 -12.76
C LEU A 12 -86.18 -16.00 -14.07
N PRO A 13 -87.03 -15.92 -15.11
CA PRO A 13 -86.80 -15.08 -16.26
C PRO A 13 -87.27 -13.66 -15.93
N TYR A 14 -86.50 -12.65 -16.34
CA TYR A 14 -87.07 -11.34 -16.62
C TYR A 14 -86.33 -10.70 -17.79
N GLU A 15 -86.96 -10.86 -18.96
CA GLU A 15 -87.31 -9.77 -19.87
C GLU A 15 -86.68 -8.40 -19.54
N GLY A 16 -85.90 -7.91 -20.51
CA GLY A 16 -86.11 -6.59 -21.11
C GLY A 16 -86.03 -5.37 -20.19
N ARG A 17 -84.89 -4.67 -20.26
CA ARG A 17 -84.94 -3.20 -20.34
C ARG A 17 -83.72 -2.65 -21.06
N LEU A 18 -83.88 -2.47 -22.37
CA LEU A 18 -83.08 -1.53 -23.15
C LEU A 18 -83.18 -0.15 -22.48
N ARG A 19 -82.06 0.35 -21.98
CA ARG A 19 -81.85 1.77 -21.73
C ARG A 19 -80.57 2.17 -22.43
N ALA A 20 -80.75 2.72 -23.63
CA ALA A 20 -79.82 3.67 -24.19
C ALA A 20 -79.77 4.90 -23.26
N SER A 21 -78.58 5.26 -22.80
CA SER A 21 -78.22 6.65 -22.47
C SER A 21 -76.74 6.72 -22.12
N LEU A 22 -75.94 7.10 -23.14
CA LEU A 22 -74.90 8.12 -23.08
C LEU A 22 -74.25 8.36 -21.71
N ILE A 23 -73.03 7.84 -21.49
CA ILE A 23 -72.04 8.47 -20.63
C ILE A 23 -70.64 8.31 -21.24
N ARG A 24 -70.22 9.37 -21.93
CA ARG A 24 -68.96 10.10 -21.74
C ARG A 24 -67.64 9.44 -22.16
N GLU A 25 -66.98 10.12 -23.10
CA GLU A 25 -65.53 10.11 -23.29
C GLU A 25 -64.80 10.19 -21.95
N SER A 26 -64.01 9.16 -21.69
CA SER A 26 -62.96 9.16 -20.69
C SER A 26 -61.67 8.79 -21.39
N SER A 27 -61.02 9.81 -21.95
CA SER A 27 -59.60 9.82 -22.30
C SER A 27 -58.76 9.40 -21.10
N GLY A 28 -58.55 8.09 -20.97
CA GLY A 28 -57.67 7.45 -20.01
C GLY A 28 -56.25 7.37 -20.55
N ARG A 29 -55.58 8.53 -20.54
CA ARG A 29 -54.16 8.72 -20.17
C ARG A 29 -53.25 7.52 -20.44
N HIS A 30 -52.55 7.58 -21.57
CA HIS A 30 -51.27 6.89 -21.71
C HIS A 30 -50.38 7.24 -20.52
N ALA A 31 -50.08 6.23 -19.70
CA ALA A 31 -49.07 6.32 -18.68
C ALA A 31 -47.74 6.65 -19.35
N MET A 32 -47.24 7.87 -19.13
CA MET A 32 -45.87 8.22 -19.50
C MET A 32 -44.94 7.36 -18.63
N PRO A 33 -44.00 6.59 -19.21
CA PRO A 33 -42.93 6.00 -18.42
C PRO A 33 -42.15 7.14 -17.78
N ASN A 34 -42.08 7.14 -16.44
CA ASN A 34 -41.19 8.01 -15.69
C ASN A 34 -39.75 7.54 -15.96
N ALA A 35 -39.18 7.97 -17.09
CA ALA A 35 -37.75 7.88 -17.32
C ALA A 35 -37.10 8.89 -16.36
N THR A 36 -36.70 8.41 -15.19
CA THR A 36 -35.84 9.18 -14.31
C THR A 36 -34.61 9.59 -15.11
N PRO A 37 -34.27 10.89 -15.21
CA PRO A 37 -33.07 11.30 -15.89
C PRO A 37 -31.89 10.71 -15.13
N ASN A 38 -31.29 9.71 -15.74
CA ASN A 38 -30.02 9.12 -15.39
C ASN A 38 -28.94 10.18 -15.61
N ASN A 39 -28.77 11.04 -14.60
CA ASN A 39 -27.76 12.07 -14.56
C ASN A 39 -26.38 11.40 -14.50
N ARG A 40 -25.80 11.14 -15.68
CA ARG A 40 -24.43 10.68 -15.78
C ARG A 40 -23.53 11.89 -15.52
N TYR A 41 -23.05 12.00 -14.29
CA TYR A 41 -21.96 12.90 -13.94
C TYR A 41 -20.70 12.41 -14.65
N GLY A 42 -20.31 13.08 -15.74
CA GLY A 42 -19.01 12.92 -16.37
C GLY A 42 -17.98 13.78 -15.65
N PHE A 43 -16.75 13.30 -15.54
CA PHE A 43 -15.63 14.09 -15.02
C PHE A 43 -15.39 15.34 -15.88
N SER A 44 -15.21 16.49 -15.23
CA SER A 44 -14.79 17.72 -15.92
C SER A 44 -13.29 17.66 -16.23
N LEU A 45 -12.88 18.17 -17.40
CA LEU A 45 -11.46 18.30 -17.76
C LEU A 45 -10.66 19.09 -16.71
N MET A 46 -11.28 20.12 -16.13
CA MET A 46 -10.67 20.92 -15.06
C MET A 46 -10.45 20.11 -13.78
N GLU A 47 -11.30 19.13 -13.51
CA GLU A 47 -11.24 18.30 -12.31
C GLU A 47 -10.05 17.35 -12.35
N LEU A 48 -9.79 16.75 -13.52
CA LEU A 48 -8.56 15.98 -13.74
C LEU A 48 -7.31 16.88 -13.75
N LEU A 49 -7.40 18.06 -14.37
CA LEU A 49 -6.28 19.00 -14.49
C LEU A 49 -5.80 19.49 -13.12
N ALA A 50 -6.72 19.88 -12.23
CA ALA A 50 -6.39 20.30 -10.87
C ALA A 50 -5.69 19.17 -10.08
N VAL A 51 -6.16 17.93 -10.21
CA VAL A 51 -5.59 16.77 -9.51
C VAL A 51 -4.15 16.49 -9.96
N VAL A 52 -3.89 16.40 -11.26
CA VAL A 52 -2.52 16.11 -11.75
C VAL A 52 -1.56 17.27 -11.45
N THR A 53 -2.08 18.50 -11.38
CA THR A 53 -1.29 19.69 -10.99
C THR A 53 -0.84 19.58 -9.54
N ILE A 54 -1.76 19.26 -8.61
CA ILE A 54 -1.42 19.08 -7.20
C ILE A 54 -0.48 17.90 -7.01
N LEU A 55 -0.73 16.76 -7.67
CA LEU A 55 0.17 15.59 -7.63
C LEU A 55 1.57 15.93 -8.17
N GLY A 56 1.67 16.72 -9.24
CA GLY A 56 2.95 17.17 -9.78
C GLY A 56 3.75 18.04 -8.82
N ILE A 57 3.10 18.98 -8.13
CA ILE A 57 3.73 19.84 -7.11
C ILE A 57 4.23 19.01 -5.93
N LEU A 58 3.41 18.07 -5.42
CA LEU A 58 3.80 17.19 -4.32
C LEU A 58 4.97 16.28 -4.71
N ALA A 59 4.91 15.66 -5.89
CA ALA A 59 5.97 14.79 -6.39
C ALA A 59 7.31 15.54 -6.54
N ALA A 60 7.29 16.78 -7.06
CA ALA A 60 8.48 17.61 -7.21
C ALA A 60 9.19 17.92 -5.87
N ILE A 61 8.45 18.01 -4.77
CA ILE A 61 9.02 18.24 -3.43
C ILE A 61 9.51 16.93 -2.79
N ILE A 62 8.78 15.83 -2.96
CA ILE A 62 9.07 14.55 -2.28
C ILE A 62 10.28 13.84 -2.90
N VAL A 63 10.36 13.75 -4.23
CA VAL A 63 11.43 12.99 -4.93
C VAL A 63 12.85 13.39 -4.51
N PRO A 64 13.27 14.68 -4.50
CA PRO A 64 14.64 15.04 -4.12
C PRO A 64 14.94 14.70 -2.65
N ARG A 65 13.94 14.80 -1.76
CA ARG A 65 14.08 14.44 -0.33
C ARG A 65 14.34 12.95 -0.14
N VAL A 66 13.64 12.11 -0.89
CA VAL A 66 13.79 10.65 -0.80
C VAL A 66 15.17 10.21 -1.29
N ILE A 67 15.66 10.76 -2.41
CA ILE A 67 16.98 10.43 -2.95
C ILE A 67 18.08 10.85 -1.97
N SER A 68 18.06 12.10 -1.49
CA SER A 68 19.06 12.59 -0.53
C SER A 68 19.03 11.80 0.79
N SER A 69 17.84 11.44 1.26
CA SER A 69 17.68 10.65 2.48
C SER A 69 18.23 9.24 2.32
N SER A 70 18.15 8.66 1.11
CA SER A 70 18.64 7.31 0.87
C SER A 70 20.16 7.22 0.92
N ASP A 71 20.87 8.20 0.36
CA ASP A 71 22.33 8.19 0.38
C ASP A 71 22.88 8.51 1.77
N THR A 72 22.32 9.52 2.45
CA THR A 72 22.67 9.80 3.86
C THR A 72 22.34 8.62 4.79
N ALA A 73 21.27 7.87 4.52
CA ALA A 73 20.94 6.68 5.29
C ALA A 73 22.02 5.59 5.12
N LYS A 74 22.48 5.34 3.89
CA LYS A 74 23.57 4.39 3.63
C LYS A 74 24.85 4.79 4.37
N ASP A 75 25.22 6.07 4.33
CA ASP A 75 26.39 6.57 5.05
C ASP A 75 26.27 6.34 6.56
N ARG A 76 25.13 6.71 7.14
CA ARG A 76 24.86 6.51 8.58
C ARG A 76 24.87 5.04 8.97
N THR A 77 24.27 4.17 8.14
CA THR A 77 24.31 2.72 8.35
C THR A 77 25.74 2.21 8.29
N CYS A 78 26.57 2.70 7.36
CA CYS A 78 27.97 2.33 7.29
C CYS A 78 28.73 2.68 8.57
N VAL A 79 28.61 3.92 9.04
CA VAL A 79 29.26 4.39 10.28
C VAL A 79 28.78 3.60 11.50
N TYR A 80 27.48 3.35 11.58
CA TYR A 80 26.87 2.57 12.66
C TYR A 80 27.42 1.13 12.69
N ASN A 81 27.49 0.47 11.53
CA ASN A 81 28.07 -0.86 11.41
C ASN A 81 29.55 -0.86 11.83
N CYS A 82 30.35 0.12 11.41
CA CYS A 82 31.75 0.23 11.83
C CYS A 82 31.88 0.29 13.37
N GLY A 83 31.04 1.09 14.04
CA GLY A 83 31.04 1.19 15.50
C GLY A 83 30.67 -0.12 16.19
N HIS A 84 29.67 -0.84 15.66
CA HIS A 84 29.28 -2.14 16.18
C HIS A 84 30.37 -3.19 16.02
N ILE A 85 30.97 -3.28 14.84
CA ILE A 85 32.10 -4.18 14.58
C ILE A 85 33.27 -3.81 15.48
N HIS A 86 33.57 -2.52 15.65
CA HIS A 86 34.65 -2.07 16.54
C HIS A 86 34.42 -2.54 17.99
N SER A 87 33.20 -2.41 18.51
CA SER A 87 32.87 -2.94 19.83
C SER A 87 33.08 -4.46 19.94
N ALA A 88 32.84 -5.20 18.86
CA ALA A 88 33.08 -6.64 18.82
C ALA A 88 34.57 -6.99 18.79
N VAL A 89 35.35 -6.22 18.04
CA VAL A 89 36.82 -6.31 18.02
C VAL A 89 37.39 -6.07 19.41
N GLU A 90 36.92 -5.04 20.12
CA GLU A 90 37.34 -4.76 21.50
C GLU A 90 36.97 -5.91 22.45
N ARG A 91 35.76 -6.46 22.34
CA ARG A 91 35.35 -7.64 23.13
C ARG A 91 36.25 -8.85 22.84
N TYR A 92 36.54 -9.12 21.57
CA TYR A 92 37.42 -10.21 21.16
C TYR A 92 38.83 -10.04 21.75
N ARG A 93 39.39 -8.83 21.68
CA ARG A 93 40.68 -8.50 22.27
C ARG A 93 40.66 -8.69 23.79
N ASN A 94 39.60 -8.26 24.47
CA ASN A 94 39.47 -8.41 25.92
C ASN A 94 39.40 -9.89 26.34
N ALA A 95 38.79 -10.74 25.51
CA ALA A 95 38.68 -12.18 25.78
C ALA A 95 39.97 -12.97 25.45
N ASN A 96 40.62 -12.65 24.33
CA ASN A 96 41.74 -13.44 23.79
C ASN A 96 43.12 -12.80 23.99
N GLY A 97 43.17 -11.53 24.42
CA GLY A 97 44.42 -10.77 24.60
C GLY A 97 45.12 -10.35 23.30
N VAL A 98 44.59 -10.74 22.14
CA VAL A 98 45.15 -10.47 20.81
C VAL A 98 44.08 -9.85 19.92
N TRP A 99 44.50 -9.01 18.98
CA TRP A 99 43.60 -8.45 17.98
C TRP A 99 43.15 -9.52 16.97
N PRO A 100 41.91 -9.43 16.45
CA PRO A 100 41.44 -10.32 15.39
C PRO A 100 42.16 -10.02 14.07
N SER A 101 42.01 -10.92 13.09
CA SER A 101 42.57 -10.71 11.76
C SER A 101 41.87 -9.55 11.02
N ALA A 102 42.50 -9.05 9.97
CA ALA A 102 41.95 -7.94 9.17
C ALA A 102 40.60 -8.28 8.51
N ASP A 103 40.36 -9.56 8.26
CA ASP A 103 39.15 -10.10 7.61
C ASP A 103 37.99 -10.33 8.59
N LEU A 104 38.18 -10.10 9.88
CA LEU A 104 37.12 -10.09 10.90
C LEU A 104 36.37 -11.42 11.13
N ASN A 105 36.86 -12.53 10.57
CA ASN A 105 36.20 -13.83 10.62
C ASN A 105 36.13 -14.44 12.03
N GLU A 106 36.96 -13.98 12.97
CA GLU A 106 36.96 -14.51 14.35
C GLU A 106 35.94 -13.82 15.27
N LEU A 107 35.23 -12.79 14.79
CA LEU A 107 34.31 -12.02 15.61
C LEU A 107 32.96 -12.72 15.77
N ASP A 108 32.52 -12.89 17.02
CA ASP A 108 31.13 -13.24 17.33
C ASP A 108 30.25 -11.98 17.36
N VAL A 109 29.67 -11.66 16.19
CA VAL A 109 28.78 -10.50 15.98
C VAL A 109 27.34 -10.90 15.69
N LEU A 110 27.00 -12.18 15.82
CA LEU A 110 25.71 -12.73 15.37
C LEU A 110 24.51 -12.11 16.09
N ALA A 111 24.69 -11.61 17.31
CA ALA A 111 23.64 -10.89 18.04
C ALA A 111 23.17 -9.61 17.33
N TYR A 112 24.04 -8.99 16.53
CA TYR A 112 23.75 -7.76 15.79
C TYR A 112 23.65 -8.00 14.27
N PHE A 113 24.44 -8.93 13.74
CA PHE A 113 24.40 -9.37 12.35
C PHE A 113 24.11 -10.89 12.26
N PRO A 114 22.84 -11.32 12.33
CA PRO A 114 22.49 -12.74 12.38
C PRO A 114 22.92 -13.51 11.12
N ASP A 115 23.01 -12.82 9.97
CA ASP A 115 23.42 -13.40 8.69
C ASP A 115 24.94 -13.25 8.42
N GLY A 116 25.71 -12.79 9.42
CA GLY A 116 27.12 -12.44 9.27
C GLY A 116 27.36 -10.99 8.88
N ILE A 117 28.63 -10.56 8.88
CA ILE A 117 29.00 -9.16 8.65
C ILE A 117 28.54 -8.72 7.25
N PRO A 118 27.69 -7.69 7.14
CA PRO A 118 27.20 -7.23 5.84
C PRO A 118 28.29 -6.44 5.10
N ALA A 119 28.14 -6.30 3.79
CA ALA A 119 28.92 -5.35 3.02
C ALA A 119 28.48 -3.90 3.32
N CYS A 120 29.39 -2.95 3.09
CA CYS A 120 29.09 -1.54 3.19
C CYS A 120 27.97 -1.14 2.21
N PRO A 121 26.89 -0.48 2.66
CA PRO A 121 25.76 -0.13 1.79
C PRO A 121 26.07 0.98 0.77
N VAL A 122 27.23 1.65 0.89
CA VAL A 122 27.67 2.72 -0.01
C VAL A 122 28.55 2.18 -1.14
N SER A 123 29.58 1.40 -0.80
CA SER A 123 30.55 0.86 -1.77
C SER A 123 30.34 -0.60 -2.15
N GLY A 124 29.61 -1.37 -1.33
CA GLY A 124 29.54 -2.84 -1.46
C GLY A 124 30.80 -3.57 -0.99
N ALA A 125 31.79 -2.85 -0.45
CA ALA A 125 33.02 -3.46 0.07
C ALA A 125 32.79 -4.12 1.45
N ALA A 126 33.56 -5.16 1.75
CA ALA A 126 33.62 -5.73 3.09
C ALA A 126 34.27 -4.74 4.07
N TYR A 127 33.89 -4.83 5.35
CA TYR A 127 34.57 -4.10 6.41
C TYR A 127 35.90 -4.76 6.73
N THR A 128 36.94 -3.95 6.90
CA THR A 128 38.28 -4.43 7.26
C THR A 128 38.82 -3.66 8.45
N ILE A 129 39.81 -4.21 9.14
CA ILE A 129 40.57 -3.44 10.13
C ILE A 129 41.79 -2.82 9.45
N ASP A 130 41.92 -1.51 9.57
CA ASP A 130 43.18 -0.84 9.32
C ASP A 130 44.14 -1.11 10.48
N VAL A 131 45.20 -1.85 10.16
CA VAL A 131 46.30 -2.20 11.07
C VAL A 131 47.45 -1.17 11.00
N THR A 132 47.26 -0.09 10.25
CA THR A 132 48.28 0.94 10.05
C THR A 132 48.34 1.86 11.27
N GLY A 133 49.14 1.47 12.26
CA GLY A 133 49.43 2.25 13.46
C GLY A 133 48.92 1.62 14.75
N ASP A 134 49.03 2.35 15.86
CA ASP A 134 48.69 1.88 17.22
C ASP A 134 47.17 1.79 17.46
N ARG A 135 46.35 2.06 16.44
CA ARG A 135 44.89 2.08 16.50
C ARG A 135 44.30 1.11 15.49
N TYR A 136 43.81 -0.03 15.99
CA TYR A 136 43.02 -0.98 15.21
C TYR A 136 41.64 -0.37 14.94
N ARG A 137 41.46 0.14 13.72
CA ARG A 137 40.25 0.87 13.32
C ARG A 137 39.47 0.08 12.29
N VAL A 138 38.16 -0.06 12.52
CA VAL A 138 37.26 -0.64 11.51
C VAL A 138 37.00 0.40 10.41
N VAL A 139 37.31 0.06 9.18
CA VAL A 139 37.17 0.91 7.99
C VAL A 139 36.02 0.39 7.12
N GLY A 140 35.20 1.33 6.63
CA GLY A 140 34.11 1.10 5.69
C GLY A 140 34.43 1.65 4.30
N HIS A 141 33.49 2.36 3.66
CA HIS A 141 33.71 2.96 2.34
C HIS A 141 34.56 4.24 2.34
N THR A 142 34.54 4.97 3.45
CA THR A 142 35.39 6.12 3.70
C THR A 142 36.37 5.71 4.80
N ASP A 143 37.57 6.26 4.75
CA ASP A 143 38.62 6.13 5.77
C ASP A 143 38.24 6.93 7.04
N GLY A 144 36.95 6.84 7.43
CA GLY A 144 36.16 7.63 8.36
C GLY A 144 36.52 9.10 8.45
N ASN A 145 36.59 9.75 7.29
CA ASN A 145 36.51 11.19 7.20
C ASN A 145 35.07 11.55 6.79
N HIS A 146 34.23 11.83 7.79
CA HIS A 146 32.94 12.49 7.65
C HIS A 146 32.93 13.70 8.57
#